data_AF-A0A3C0EC42-F1
#
_entry.id   AF-A0A3C0EC42-F1
#
_cell.length_a   1.000
_cell.length_b   1.000
_cell.length_c   1.000
_cell.angle_alpha   90.00
_cell.angle_beta   90.00
_cell.angle_gamma   90.00
#
_symmetry.space_group_name_H-M   'P 1'
#
loop_
_entity.id
_entity.type
_entity.pdbx_description
1 polymer ?
#
loop_
_entity_poly.entity_id
_entity_poly.type
_entity_poly.pdbx_seq_one_letter_code
_entity_poly.pdbx_strand_id
1 'polypeptide(L)'
;MTQTTTGITFTPSELAIKFIPPIVVFGAVLLAPTPEGLTPQGQRALAVMALAVVLWATEAVPVAVTGIIGIVLLILVRAVPGAEEALYGFGQPVTYFLVGILTLGLAVHQSGLAERLAVYLIRLAGGSPRLLYVQMLLSFAALTFALPSASTRGVIMVHIYEQVMTHWQVPRESP
;
A
#
# COMPACT_ATOMS: atom_id res chain seq x y z
N MET A 1 19.15 14.00 -25.48
CA MET A 1 19.91 12.76 -25.20
C MET A 1 19.09 11.92 -24.24
N THR A 2 18.35 10.96 -24.79
CA THR A 2 17.53 9.98 -24.06
C THR A 2 18.46 8.90 -23.51
N GLN A 3 18.61 8.82 -22.19
CA GLN A 3 19.31 7.69 -21.56
C GLN A 3 18.30 6.54 -21.38
N THR A 4 18.55 5.46 -22.10
CA THR A 4 17.78 4.22 -22.02
C THR A 4 18.48 3.26 -21.08
N THR A 5 18.01 3.20 -19.83
CA THR A 5 18.32 2.10 -18.91
C THR A 5 16.99 1.63 -18.33
N THR A 6 16.59 0.39 -18.66
CA THR A 6 15.41 -0.32 -18.15
C THR A 6 14.03 0.31 -18.39
N GLY A 7 13.40 -0.02 -19.54
CA GLY A 7 11.96 -0.32 -19.69
C GLY A 7 10.86 0.68 -19.26
N ILE A 8 11.18 1.82 -18.67
CA ILE A 8 10.21 2.85 -18.26
C ILE A 8 10.72 4.18 -18.80
N THR A 9 10.22 4.58 -19.98
CA THR A 9 10.51 5.88 -20.56
C THR A 9 9.66 6.94 -19.88
N PHE A 10 10.16 7.54 -18.79
CA PHE A 10 9.56 8.77 -18.28
C PHE A 10 9.91 9.92 -19.22
N THR A 11 8.90 10.68 -19.65
CA THR A 11 9.17 11.96 -20.30
C THR A 11 9.75 12.92 -19.26
N PRO A 12 10.68 13.83 -19.63
CA PRO A 12 11.24 14.81 -18.71
C PRO A 12 10.17 15.64 -17.98
N SER A 13 9.04 15.90 -18.64
CA SER A 13 7.87 16.57 -18.07
C SER A 13 7.17 15.78 -16.97
N GLU A 14 7.02 14.46 -17.13
CA GLU A 14 6.40 13.61 -16.10
C GLU A 14 7.28 13.48 -14.86
N LEU A 15 8.60 13.40 -15.06
CA LEU A 15 9.56 13.39 -13.95
C LEU A 15 9.47 14.71 -13.17
N ALA A 16 9.43 15.84 -13.86
CA ALA A 16 9.28 17.15 -13.24
C ALA A 16 7.97 17.25 -12.43
N ILE A 17 6.84 16.82 -13.00
CA ILE A 17 5.52 16.87 -12.33
C ILE A 17 5.50 16.01 -11.05
N LYS A 18 6.19 14.86 -11.04
CA LYS A 18 6.20 13.97 -9.87
C LYS A 18 7.13 14.43 -8.76
N PHE A 19 8.31 14.97 -9.10
CA PHE A 19 9.36 15.27 -8.11
C PHE A 19 9.43 16.75 -7.69
N ILE A 20 8.93 17.69 -8.49
CA ILE A 20 8.94 19.11 -8.11
C ILE A 20 8.01 19.39 -6.92
N PRO A 21 6.72 18.96 -6.92
CA PRO A 21 5.80 19.25 -5.82
C PRO A 21 6.30 18.82 -4.43
N PRO A 22 6.81 17.60 -4.20
CA PRO A 22 7.27 17.20 -2.87
C PRO A 22 8.46 18.03 -2.39
N ILE A 23 9.39 18.41 -3.28
CA ILE A 23 10.54 19.25 -2.95
C ILE A 23 10.10 20.68 -2.62
N VAL A 24 9.17 21.24 -3.41
CA VAL A 24 8.62 22.57 -3.19
C VAL A 24 7.86 22.63 -1.86
N VAL A 25 7.01 21.66 -1.57
CA VAL A 25 6.26 21.58 -0.31
C VAL A 25 7.21 21.44 0.88
N PHE A 26 8.23 20.58 0.77
CA PHE A 26 9.25 20.44 1.80
C PHE A 26 9.97 21.76 2.10
N GLY A 27 10.47 22.42 1.06
CA GLY A 27 11.16 23.70 1.19
C GLY A 27 10.24 24.79 1.74
N ALA A 28 8.99 24.85 1.27
CA ALA A 28 8.01 25.82 1.74
C ALA A 28 7.71 25.66 3.23
N VAL A 29 7.50 24.43 3.72
CA VAL A 29 7.26 24.18 5.16
C VAL A 29 8.51 24.46 5.99
N LEU A 30 9.70 24.13 5.48
CA LEU A 30 10.96 24.34 6.21
C LEU A 30 11.34 25.82 6.33
N LEU A 31 11.06 26.62 5.29
CA LEU A 31 11.41 28.05 5.22
C LEU A 31 10.30 28.96 5.73
N ALA A 32 9.08 28.45 5.91
CA ALA A 32 7.99 29.20 6.52
C ALA A 32 8.37 29.64 7.94
N PRO A 33 7.85 30.79 8.42
CA PRO A 33 8.00 31.18 9.81
C PRO A 33 7.37 30.11 10.71
N THR A 34 8.10 29.70 11.76
CA THR A 34 7.62 28.70 12.70
C THR A 34 6.32 29.17 13.35
N PRO A 35 5.22 28.41 13.22
CA PRO A 35 3.95 28.76 13.87
C PRO A 35 4.11 28.86 15.39
N GLU A 36 3.39 29.78 16.01
CA GLU A 36 3.40 29.93 17.47
C GLU A 36 2.98 28.62 18.15
N GLY A 37 3.77 28.18 19.14
CA GLY A 37 3.56 26.92 19.86
C GLY A 37 4.21 25.68 19.24
N LEU A 38 4.80 25.77 18.04
CA LEU A 38 5.52 24.66 17.42
C LEU A 38 7.03 24.75 17.69
N THR A 39 7.65 23.63 18.09
CA THR A 39 9.10 23.58 18.23
C THR A 39 9.77 23.59 16.85
N PRO A 40 11.01 24.12 16.71
CA PRO A 40 11.74 24.07 15.45
C PRO A 40 11.95 22.63 14.93
N GLN A 41 12.11 21.67 15.85
CA GLN A 41 12.17 20.24 15.54
C GLN A 41 10.83 19.72 14.98
N GLY A 42 9.72 20.13 15.60
CA GLY A 42 8.37 19.81 15.13
C GLY A 42 8.09 20.33 13.73
N GLN A 43 8.50 21.55 13.39
CA GLN A 43 8.37 22.10 12.04
C GLN A 43 9.18 21.29 11.01
N ARG A 44 10.41 20.89 11.36
CA ARG A 44 11.25 20.05 10.49
C ARG A 44 10.64 18.67 10.26
N ALA A 45 10.12 18.04 11.32
CA ALA A 45 9.41 16.77 11.22
C ALA A 45 8.15 16.91 10.34
N LEU A 46 7.42 18.01 10.49
CA LEU A 46 6.26 18.34 9.65
C LEU A 46 6.65 18.50 8.18
N ALA A 47 7.77 19.17 7.89
CA ALA A 47 8.27 19.32 6.53
C ALA A 47 8.55 17.94 5.89
N VAL A 48 9.24 17.06 6.61
CA VAL A 48 9.51 15.68 6.15
C VAL A 48 8.21 14.89 5.94
N MET A 49 7.24 15.02 6.85
CA MET A 49 5.93 14.39 6.71
C MET A 49 5.16 14.90 5.49
N ALA A 50 5.14 16.21 5.25
CA ALA A 50 4.50 16.82 4.10
C ALA A 50 5.13 16.33 2.78
N LEU A 51 6.46 16.23 2.72
CA LEU A 51 7.17 15.62 1.59
C LEU A 51 6.74 14.17 1.38
N ALA A 52 6.70 13.36 2.44
CA ALA A 52 6.31 11.95 2.35
C ALA A 52 4.88 11.77 1.83
N VAL A 53 3.93 12.59 2.31
CA VAL A 53 2.54 12.58 1.86
C VAL A 53 2.44 12.88 0.36
N VAL A 54 3.16 13.88 -0.13
CA VAL A 54 3.14 14.22 -1.56
C VAL A 54 3.79 13.11 -2.40
N LEU A 55 4.90 12.52 -1.94
CA LEU A 55 5.53 11.39 -2.61
C LEU A 55 4.61 10.15 -2.67
N TRP A 56 3.85 9.88 -1.60
CA TRP A 56 2.87 8.81 -1.58
C TRP A 56 1.68 9.10 -2.50
N ALA A 57 1.13 10.32 -2.46
CA ALA A 57 -0.02 10.70 -3.28
C ALA A 57 0.29 10.72 -4.78
N THR A 58 1.51 11.07 -5.16
CA THR A 58 1.97 11.11 -6.57
C THR A 58 2.51 9.77 -7.06
N GLU A 59 2.69 8.80 -6.15
CA GLU A 59 3.37 7.52 -6.42
C GLU A 59 4.66 7.74 -7.23
N ALA A 60 5.45 8.76 -6.83
CA ALA A 60 6.67 9.14 -7.54
C ALA A 60 7.78 8.10 -7.38
N VAL A 61 7.82 7.46 -6.20
CA VAL A 61 8.71 6.35 -5.86
C VAL A 61 7.93 5.32 -5.05
N PRO A 62 8.42 4.06 -4.96
CA PRO A 62 7.75 3.02 -4.18
C PRO A 62 7.54 3.45 -2.73
N VAL A 63 6.39 3.05 -2.15
CA VAL A 63 5.95 3.45 -0.80
C VAL A 63 7.04 3.22 0.26
N ALA A 64 7.75 2.09 0.20
CA ALA A 64 8.85 1.76 1.11
C ALA A 64 10.06 2.69 0.95
N VAL A 65 10.38 3.09 -0.29
CA VAL A 65 11.49 4.00 -0.58
C VAL A 65 11.18 5.39 -0.01
N THR A 66 9.95 5.88 -0.13
CA THR A 66 9.50 7.13 0.54
C THR A 66 9.73 7.08 2.04
N GLY A 67 9.44 5.95 2.69
CA GLY A 67 9.67 5.76 4.12
C GLY A 67 11.16 5.88 4.49
N ILE A 68 12.05 5.24 3.72
CA ILE A 68 13.50 5.34 3.90
C ILE A 68 13.99 6.78 3.70
N ILE A 69 13.52 7.46 2.66
CA ILE A 69 13.82 8.88 2.42
C ILE A 69 13.40 9.73 3.64
N GLY A 70 12.20 9.48 4.18
CA GLY A 70 11.71 10.16 5.38
C GLY A 70 12.64 9.99 6.58
N ILE A 71 13.05 8.76 6.89
CA ILE A 71 13.96 8.45 8.01
C ILE A 71 15.29 9.20 7.83
N VAL A 72 15.88 9.12 6.64
CA VAL A 72 17.14 9.80 6.33
C VAL A 72 16.98 11.32 6.48
N LEU A 73 15.90 11.89 5.95
CA LEU A 73 15.65 13.32 6.05
C LEU A 73 15.43 13.79 7.48
N LEU A 74 14.70 13.04 8.32
CA LEU A 74 14.51 13.37 9.74
C LEU A 74 15.85 13.58 10.47
N ILE A 75 16.85 12.76 10.13
CA ILE A 75 18.21 12.88 10.69
C ILE A 75 18.94 14.07 10.06
N LEU A 76 18.93 14.18 8.72
CA LEU A 76 19.69 15.21 7.99
C LEU A 76 19.25 16.63 8.35
N VAL A 77 17.95 16.87 8.51
CA VAL A 77 17.45 18.20 8.93
C VAL A 77 17.46 18.39 10.44
N ARG A 78 17.92 17.40 11.22
CA ARG A 78 17.89 17.42 12.70
C ARG A 78 16.48 17.70 13.21
N ALA A 79 15.49 16.99 12.66
CA ALA A 79 14.12 16.97 13.15
C ALA A 79 14.00 16.14 14.43
N VAL A 80 14.87 15.14 14.58
CA VAL A 80 14.97 14.27 15.77
C VAL A 80 16.40 14.28 16.32
N PRO A 81 16.62 13.89 17.59
CA PRO A 81 17.94 13.92 18.22
C PRO A 81 18.96 12.98 17.57
N GLY A 82 18.53 11.79 17.14
CA GLY A 82 19.40 10.78 16.55
C GLY A 82 18.69 9.74 15.69
N ALA A 83 19.45 8.72 15.30
CA ALA A 83 18.95 7.64 14.45
C ALA A 83 17.97 6.71 15.18
N GLU A 84 18.13 6.57 16.51
CA GLU A 84 17.25 5.77 17.34
C GLU A 84 15.81 6.32 17.31
N GLU A 85 15.65 7.62 17.48
CA GLU A 85 14.33 8.27 17.43
C GLU A 85 13.75 8.25 16.01
N ALA A 86 14.59 8.38 14.97
CA ALA A 86 14.17 8.25 13.58
C ALA A 86 13.64 6.83 13.25
N LEU A 87 14.18 5.80 13.90
CA LEU A 87 13.83 4.40 13.70
C LEU A 87 12.86 3.85 14.75
N TYR A 88 12.44 4.67 15.72
CA TYR A 88 11.60 4.26 16.85
C TYR A 88 10.32 3.49 16.42
N GLY A 89 9.73 3.86 15.28
CA GLY A 89 8.56 3.19 14.71
C GLY A 89 8.76 1.69 14.42
N PHE A 90 9.98 1.26 14.09
CA PHE A 90 10.27 -0.17 13.84
C PHE A 90 10.24 -1.00 15.13
N GLY A 91 10.47 -0.37 16.29
CA GLY A 91 10.38 -1.01 17.60
C GLY A 91 8.95 -1.15 18.13
N GLN A 92 7.95 -0.55 17.47
CA GLN A 92 6.59 -0.53 17.99
C GLN A 92 5.88 -1.88 17.84
N PRO A 93 5.06 -2.30 18.83
CA PRO A 93 4.32 -3.55 18.77
C PRO A 93 3.45 -3.69 17.50
N VAL A 94 2.92 -2.58 17.00
CA VAL A 94 2.10 -2.53 15.77
C VAL A 94 2.88 -3.04 14.55
N THR A 95 4.17 -2.71 14.44
CA THR A 95 5.02 -3.16 13.33
C THR A 95 5.16 -4.68 13.32
N TYR A 96 5.45 -5.27 14.48
CA TYR A 96 5.54 -6.73 14.62
C TYR A 96 4.20 -7.44 14.46
N PHE A 97 3.11 -6.80 14.90
CA PHE A 97 1.75 -7.29 14.67
C PHE A 97 1.42 -7.37 13.17
N LEU A 98 1.77 -6.35 12.38
CA LEU A 98 1.59 -6.38 10.92
C LEU A 98 2.42 -7.49 10.28
N VAL A 99 3.68 -7.68 10.69
CA VAL A 99 4.51 -8.80 10.21
C VAL A 99 3.84 -10.13 10.53
N GLY A 100 3.31 -10.30 11.75
CA GLY A 100 2.61 -11.50 12.18
C GLY A 100 1.37 -11.80 11.32
N ILE A 101 0.50 -10.81 11.09
CA ILE A 101 -0.69 -11.02 10.26
C ILE A 101 -0.34 -11.28 8.80
N LEU A 102 0.65 -10.58 8.22
CA LEU A 102 1.08 -10.83 6.85
C LEU A 102 1.65 -12.26 6.69
N THR A 103 2.44 -12.71 7.67
CA THR A 103 2.98 -14.07 7.70
C THR A 103 1.87 -15.11 7.84
N LEU A 104 0.89 -14.86 8.71
CA LEU A 104 -0.28 -15.72 8.87
C LEU A 104 -1.11 -15.78 7.59
N GLY A 105 -1.34 -14.64 6.93
CA GLY A 105 -2.04 -14.58 5.64
C GLY A 105 -1.33 -15.38 4.55
N LEU A 106 0.01 -15.32 4.52
CA LEU A 106 0.81 -16.15 3.61
C LEU A 106 0.69 -17.64 3.94
N ALA A 107 0.69 -18.03 5.21
CA ALA A 107 0.49 -19.42 5.62
C ALA A 107 -0.91 -19.94 5.27
N VAL A 108 -1.94 -19.12 5.44
CA VAL A 108 -3.33 -19.43 5.03
C VAL A 108 -3.42 -19.66 3.52
N HIS A 109 -2.73 -18.83 2.73
CA HIS A 109 -2.65 -19.00 1.27
C HIS A 109 -1.85 -20.25 0.89
N GLN A 110 -0.64 -20.45 1.41
CA GLN A 110 0.19 -21.61 1.06
C GLN A 110 -0.40 -22.95 1.50
N SER A 111 -1.17 -22.98 2.60
CA SER A 111 -1.82 -24.21 3.09
C SER A 111 -3.02 -24.65 2.25
N GLY A 112 -3.50 -23.82 1.32
CA GLY A 112 -4.71 -24.10 0.55
C GLY A 112 -6.01 -23.84 1.32
N LEU A 113 -5.94 -23.24 2.52
CA LEU A 113 -7.11 -23.05 3.38
C LEU A 113 -8.07 -22.04 2.78
N ALA A 114 -7.55 -20.96 2.19
CA ALA A 114 -8.35 -19.95 1.51
C ALA A 114 -9.15 -20.56 0.34
N GLU A 115 -8.53 -21.43 -0.46
CA GLU A 115 -9.11 -22.11 -1.60
C GLU A 115 -10.19 -23.12 -1.16
N ARG A 116 -9.92 -23.89 -0.09
CA ARG A 116 -10.92 -24.82 0.47
C ARG A 116 -12.16 -24.08 0.97
N LEU A 117 -11.97 -22.98 1.70
CA LEU A 117 -13.06 -22.13 2.18
C LEU A 117 -13.85 -21.53 1.01
N ALA A 118 -13.15 -21.04 -0.01
CA ALA A 118 -13.77 -20.49 -1.20
C ALA A 118 -14.63 -21.50 -1.95
N VAL A 119 -14.10 -22.71 -2.21
CA VAL A 119 -14.85 -23.79 -2.86
C VAL A 119 -16.06 -24.20 -2.03
N TYR A 120 -15.92 -24.25 -0.69
CA TYR A 120 -17.04 -24.53 0.20
C TYR A 120 -18.16 -23.48 0.08
N LEU A 121 -17.79 -22.19 0.06
CA LEU A 121 -18.75 -21.09 -0.08
C LEU A 121 -19.43 -21.11 -1.45
N ILE A 122 -18.69 -21.39 -2.53
CA ILE A 122 -19.26 -21.53 -3.88
C ILE A 122 -20.26 -22.69 -3.98
N ARG A 123 -19.96 -23.83 -3.35
CA ARG A 123 -20.89 -24.97 -3.32
C ARG A 123 -22.21 -24.61 -2.66
N LEU A 124 -22.21 -23.71 -1.68
CA LEU A 124 -23.45 -23.19 -1.08
C LEU A 124 -24.29 -22.34 -2.05
N ALA A 125 -23.71 -21.79 -3.13
CA ALA A 125 -24.46 -20.94 -4.08
C ALA A 125 -25.43 -21.71 -4.99
N GLY A 126 -25.28 -23.04 -5.10
CA GLY A 126 -26.22 -23.90 -5.80
C GLY A 126 -26.48 -23.56 -7.28
N GLY A 127 -25.53 -22.92 -7.97
CA GLY A 127 -25.65 -22.61 -9.40
C GLY A 127 -26.33 -21.28 -9.75
N SER A 128 -26.71 -20.46 -8.77
CA SER A 128 -27.32 -19.14 -9.03
C SER A 128 -26.24 -18.04 -9.14
N PRO A 129 -26.10 -17.35 -10.29
CA PRO A 129 -25.13 -16.27 -10.46
C PRO A 129 -25.32 -15.11 -9.46
N ARG A 130 -26.59 -14.80 -9.12
CA ARG A 130 -26.91 -13.75 -8.16
C ARG A 130 -26.45 -14.12 -6.75
N LEU A 131 -26.60 -15.39 -6.36
CA LEU A 131 -26.15 -15.89 -5.06
C LEU A 131 -24.62 -15.94 -4.99
N LEU A 132 -23.97 -16.33 -6.10
CA LEU A 132 -22.52 -16.32 -6.22
C LEU A 132 -21.93 -14.90 -6.02
N TYR A 133 -22.56 -13.89 -6.63
CA TYR A 133 -22.16 -12.48 -6.47
C TYR A 133 -22.36 -11.98 -5.03
N VAL A 134 -23.48 -12.31 -4.39
CA VAL A 134 -23.70 -11.93 -2.97
C VAL A 134 -22.69 -12.63 -2.06
N GLN A 135 -22.41 -13.91 -2.29
CA GLN A 135 -21.38 -14.64 -1.56
C GLN A 135 -19.99 -14.03 -1.76
N MET A 136 -19.69 -13.49 -2.94
CA MET A 136 -18.45 -12.77 -3.19
C MET A 136 -18.28 -11.58 -2.27
N LEU A 137 -19.28 -10.70 -2.25
CA LEU A 137 -19.27 -9.50 -1.42
C LEU A 137 -19.11 -9.86 0.07
N LEU A 138 -19.86 -10.86 0.54
CA LEU A 138 -19.80 -11.31 1.94
C LEU A 138 -18.46 -11.95 2.28
N SER A 139 -17.90 -12.75 1.37
CA SER A 139 -16.60 -13.39 1.56
C SER A 139 -15.47 -12.36 1.60
N PHE A 140 -15.52 -11.33 0.76
CA PHE A 140 -14.55 -10.23 0.79
C PHE A 140 -14.59 -9.48 2.13
N ALA A 141 -15.79 -9.21 2.65
CA ALA A 141 -15.97 -8.60 3.97
C ALA A 141 -15.43 -9.50 5.09
N ALA A 142 -15.75 -10.80 5.06
CA ALA A 142 -15.25 -11.77 6.04
C ALA A 142 -13.71 -11.89 5.99
N LEU A 143 -13.13 -11.96 4.78
CA LEU A 143 -11.68 -12.03 4.57
C LEU A 143 -10.96 -10.76 5.02
N THR A 144 -11.63 -9.61 5.16
CA THR A 144 -11.01 -8.38 5.67
C THR A 144 -10.54 -8.52 7.12
N PHE A 145 -11.18 -9.36 7.92
CA PHE A 145 -10.76 -9.63 9.30
C PHE A 145 -9.54 -10.57 9.38
N ALA A 146 -9.36 -11.45 8.40
CA ALA A 146 -8.27 -12.42 8.37
C ALA A 146 -7.05 -11.95 7.56
N LEU A 147 -7.30 -11.24 6.46
CA LEU A 147 -6.29 -10.77 5.51
C LEU A 147 -6.34 -9.23 5.47
N PRO A 148 -5.35 -8.53 6.04
CA PRO A 148 -5.34 -7.08 6.12
C PRO A 148 -5.07 -6.43 4.75
N SER A 149 -4.36 -7.14 3.86
CA SER A 149 -4.03 -6.66 2.51
C SER A 149 -5.22 -6.80 1.56
N ALA A 150 -5.76 -5.66 1.12
CA ALA A 150 -6.82 -5.62 0.10
C ALA A 150 -6.37 -6.25 -1.22
N SER A 151 -5.12 -6.03 -1.63
CA SER A 151 -4.56 -6.61 -2.85
C SER A 151 -4.52 -8.13 -2.78
N THR A 152 -4.11 -8.70 -1.63
CA THR A 152 -4.07 -10.15 -1.42
C THR A 152 -5.48 -10.76 -1.46
N ARG A 153 -6.46 -10.11 -0.81
CA ARG A 153 -7.87 -10.54 -0.90
C ARG A 153 -8.38 -10.54 -2.34
N GLY A 154 -8.10 -9.46 -3.08
CA GLY A 154 -8.49 -9.31 -4.48
C GLY A 154 -7.94 -10.42 -5.37
N VAL A 155 -6.64 -10.72 -5.28
CA VAL A 155 -6.00 -11.78 -6.08
C VAL A 155 -6.61 -13.15 -5.82
N ILE A 156 -6.82 -13.50 -4.55
CA ILE A 156 -7.45 -14.77 -4.17
C ILE A 156 -8.85 -14.87 -4.77
N MET A 157 -9.68 -13.84 -4.56
CA MET A 157 -11.05 -13.80 -5.07
C MET A 157 -11.09 -13.91 -6.60
N VAL A 158 -10.32 -13.09 -7.32
CA VAL A 158 -10.27 -13.11 -8.79
C VAL A 158 -9.90 -14.51 -9.29
N HIS A 159 -8.90 -15.16 -8.69
CA HIS A 159 -8.50 -16.52 -9.08
C HIS A 159 -9.64 -17.53 -8.91
N ILE A 160 -10.32 -17.48 -7.77
CA ILE A 160 -11.47 -18.34 -7.47
C ILE A 160 -12.62 -18.09 -8.46
N TYR A 161 -12.95 -16.84 -8.77
CA TYR A 161 -14.04 -16.52 -9.68
C TYR A 161 -13.73 -16.91 -11.12
N GLU A 162 -12.51 -16.70 -11.59
CA GLU A 162 -12.06 -17.18 -12.90
C GLU A 162 -12.23 -18.71 -13.01
N GLN A 163 -11.93 -19.46 -11.95
CA GLN A 163 -12.17 -20.91 -11.93
C GLN A 163 -13.65 -21.27 -12.06
N VAL A 164 -14.54 -20.54 -11.37
CA VAL A 164 -16.00 -20.77 -11.45
C VAL A 164 -16.55 -20.39 -12.83
N MET A 165 -16.16 -19.23 -13.37
CA MET A 165 -16.61 -18.76 -14.68
C MET A 165 -16.15 -19.70 -15.79
N THR A 166 -14.92 -20.20 -15.70
CA THR A 166 -14.39 -21.23 -16.62
C THR A 166 -15.20 -22.53 -16.52
N HIS A 167 -15.53 -22.96 -15.29
CA HIS A 167 -16.35 -24.16 -15.08
C HIS A 167 -17.78 -24.00 -15.61
N TRP A 168 -18.37 -22.81 -15.52
CA TRP A 168 -19.69 -22.49 -16.06
C TRP A 168 -19.70 -22.10 -17.54
N GLN A 169 -18.56 -22.21 -18.23
CA GLN A 169 -18.39 -21.86 -19.65
C GLN A 169 -18.90 -20.44 -20.00
N VAL A 170 -18.79 -19.49 -19.07
CA VAL A 170 -19.20 -18.11 -19.32
C VAL A 170 -18.21 -17.49 -20.32
N PRO A 171 -18.65 -17.02 -21.50
CA PRO A 171 -17.76 -16.41 -22.48
C PRO A 171 -17.14 -15.14 -21.90
N ARG A 172 -15.80 -15.03 -21.96
CA ARG A 172 -15.01 -13.87 -21.49
C ARG A 172 -15.35 -12.55 -22.19
N GLU A 173 -16.13 -12.61 -23.26
CA GLU A 173 -16.51 -11.50 -24.14
C GLU A 173 -17.92 -10.98 -23.88
N SER A 174 -18.62 -11.52 -22.89
CA SER A 174 -19.95 -11.03 -22.51
C SER A 174 -19.77 -9.72 -21.70
N PRO A 175 -20.44 -8.62 -22.09
CA PRO A 175 -20.19 -7.28 -21.56
C PRO A 175 -20.44 -7.14 -20.05
#